data_AF-A0A4Q3DX11-F1
#
_entry.id   AF-A0A4Q3DX11-F1
#
_cell.length_a   1.000
_cell.length_b   1.000
_cell.length_c   1.000
_cell.angle_alpha   90.00
_cell.angle_beta   90.00
_cell.angle_gamma   90.00
#
_symmetry.space_group_name_H-M   'P 1'
#
loop_
_entity.id
_entity.type
_entity.pdbx_description
1 polymer ?
#
loop_
_entity_poly.entity_id
_entity_poly.type
_entity_poly.pdbx_seq_one_letter_code
_entity_poly.pdbx_strand_id
1 'polypeptide(L)'
;MSDDRAPLRYEEDGNVHLDFHGAVNTTIDFIVRRYGVDVLHEIFRRVGTDVYQDLRGHLVAGDSNELVRHWQHFFTREGADYEIAVGSDEIVLTVRRCSAWHHVHKIHGAVSAQFCDQTTIVNNALAEGTPFRIDTIIDGPGACRQVIRRRA
;
A
#
# COMPACT_ATOMS: atom_id res chain seq x y z
N MET A 1 -0.09 -2.14 -27.78
CA MET A 1 -0.92 -3.33 -27.56
C MET A 1 -1.97 -2.93 -26.55
N SER A 2 -3.24 -2.88 -26.94
CA SER A 2 -4.34 -2.64 -26.00
C SER A 2 -4.43 -3.86 -25.08
N ASP A 3 -4.26 -3.66 -23.78
CA ASP A 3 -4.46 -4.72 -22.79
C ASP A 3 -5.97 -4.95 -22.70
N ASP A 4 -6.45 -6.04 -23.31
CA ASP A 4 -7.87 -6.40 -23.43
C ASP A 4 -8.43 -6.99 -22.10
N ARG A 5 -7.81 -6.61 -20.98
CA ARG A 5 -8.16 -7.06 -19.63
C ARG A 5 -9.18 -6.14 -19.00
N ALA A 6 -10.03 -6.72 -18.15
CA ALA A 6 -10.97 -5.95 -17.35
C ALA A 6 -10.24 -4.87 -16.51
N PRO A 7 -10.85 -3.69 -16.33
CA PRO A 7 -10.30 -2.63 -15.50
C PRO A 7 -10.13 -3.13 -14.06
N LEU A 8 -9.18 -2.53 -13.32
CA LEU A 8 -9.00 -2.86 -11.90
C LEU A 8 -10.27 -2.48 -11.13
N ARG A 9 -10.66 -3.28 -10.12
CA ARG A 9 -11.81 -2.94 -9.27
C ARG A 9 -11.70 -1.56 -8.62
N TYR A 10 -10.48 -1.15 -8.31
CA TYR A 10 -10.12 0.13 -7.70
C TYR A 10 -9.57 1.14 -8.70
N GLU A 11 -9.73 0.88 -10.01
CA GLU A 11 -9.36 1.85 -11.03
C GLU A 11 -10.25 3.07 -10.91
N GLU A 12 -9.65 4.20 -10.55
CA GLU A 12 -10.30 5.51 -10.59
C GLU A 12 -9.59 6.39 -11.62
N ASP A 13 -10.37 7.15 -12.38
CA ASP A 13 -9.89 8.06 -13.43
C ASP A 13 -9.94 9.54 -13.01
N GLY A 14 -10.37 9.79 -11.76
CA GLY A 14 -10.49 11.13 -11.20
C GLY A 14 -9.16 11.86 -11.05
N ASN A 15 -9.24 13.15 -10.72
CA ASN A 15 -8.05 13.95 -10.43
C ASN A 15 -7.34 13.45 -9.17
N VAL A 16 -6.03 13.22 -9.26
CA VAL A 16 -5.19 12.84 -8.12
C VAL A 16 -4.98 14.07 -7.24
N HIS A 17 -5.53 14.04 -6.03
CA HIS A 17 -5.37 15.13 -5.06
C HIS A 17 -4.54 14.68 -3.85
N LEU A 18 -3.23 14.94 -3.87
CA LEU A 18 -2.30 14.44 -2.86
C LEU A 18 -2.58 14.97 -1.44
N ASP A 19 -3.34 16.06 -1.27
CA ASP A 19 -3.71 16.56 0.07
C ASP A 19 -4.55 15.56 0.88
N PHE A 20 -5.16 14.56 0.23
CA PHE A 20 -5.77 13.43 0.93
C PHE A 20 -4.78 12.78 1.91
N HIS A 21 -3.51 12.65 1.52
CA HIS A 21 -2.45 12.10 2.38
C HIS A 21 -2.22 12.96 3.63
N GLY A 22 -2.41 14.28 3.55
CA GLY A 22 -2.35 15.18 4.71
C GLY A 22 -3.50 14.96 5.70
N ALA A 23 -4.71 14.76 5.19
CA ALA A 23 -5.86 14.40 5.99
C ALA A 23 -5.67 13.03 6.68
N VAL A 24 -5.13 12.05 5.95
CA VAL A 24 -4.78 10.73 6.50
C VAL A 24 -3.73 10.87 7.61
N ASN A 25 -2.64 11.61 7.38
CA ASN A 25 -1.60 11.85 8.39
C ASN A 25 -2.16 12.45 9.68
N THR A 26 -3.03 13.46 9.55
CA THR A 26 -3.69 14.10 10.71
C THR A 26 -4.61 13.12 11.44
N THR A 27 -5.32 12.27 10.70
CA THR A 27 -6.22 11.25 11.24
C THR A 27 -5.46 10.17 12.01
N ILE A 28 -4.31 9.73 11.48
CA ILE A 28 -3.41 8.79 12.14
C ILE A 28 -2.98 9.34 13.51
N ASP A 29 -2.46 10.57 13.53
CA ASP A 29 -2.04 11.22 14.78
C ASP A 29 -3.19 11.35 15.78
N PHE A 30 -4.38 11.71 15.31
CA PHE A 30 -5.57 11.80 16.15
C PHE A 30 -5.93 10.45 16.79
N ILE A 31 -5.97 9.38 15.98
CA ILE A 31 -6.32 8.04 16.46
C ILE A 31 -5.31 7.56 17.49
N VAL A 32 -4.01 7.67 17.18
CA VAL A 32 -2.94 7.24 18.10
C VAL A 32 -3.03 7.99 19.43
N ARG A 33 -3.21 9.31 19.39
CA ARG A 33 -3.32 10.13 20.61
C ARG A 33 -4.55 9.81 21.44
N ARG A 34 -5.69 9.49 20.80
CA ARG A 34 -6.98 9.36 21.48
C ARG A 34 -7.35 7.93 21.88
N TYR A 35 -6.88 6.95 21.11
CA TYR A 35 -7.29 5.55 21.18
C TYR A 35 -6.11 4.56 21.22
N GLY A 36 -4.88 5.03 20.95
CA GLY A 36 -3.68 4.20 20.97
C GLY A 36 -3.36 3.55 19.63
N VAL A 37 -2.12 3.05 19.53
CA VAL A 37 -1.57 2.46 18.30
C VAL A 37 -2.29 1.15 17.91
N ASP A 38 -2.70 0.33 18.87
CA ASP A 38 -3.38 -0.94 18.60
C ASP A 38 -4.72 -0.72 17.88
N VAL A 39 -5.43 0.36 18.21
CA VAL A 39 -6.68 0.73 17.54
C VAL A 39 -6.41 1.17 16.10
N LEU A 40 -5.35 1.93 15.86
CA LEU A 40 -4.93 2.28 14.49
C LEU A 40 -4.60 1.03 13.68
N HIS A 41 -3.86 0.09 14.28
CA HIS A 41 -3.45 -1.14 13.61
C HIS A 41 -4.66 -2.02 13.26
N GLU A 42 -5.66 -2.12 14.13
CA GLU A 42 -6.92 -2.82 13.81
C GLU A 42 -7.68 -2.13 12.65
N ILE A 43 -7.67 -0.79 12.58
CA ILE A 43 -8.26 -0.06 11.45
C ILE A 43 -7.53 -0.42 10.15
N PHE A 44 -6.20 -0.38 10.13
CA PHE A 44 -5.42 -0.77 8.94
C PHE A 44 -5.61 -2.24 8.56
N ARG A 45 -5.74 -3.13 9.55
CA ARG A 45 -6.07 -4.54 9.28
C ARG A 45 -7.41 -4.66 8.55
N ARG A 46 -8.44 -3.94 9.01
CA ARG A 46 -9.75 -3.90 8.34
C ARG A 46 -9.71 -3.26 6.96
N VAL A 47 -8.83 -2.30 6.71
CA VAL A 47 -8.60 -1.80 5.34
C VAL A 47 -8.12 -2.94 4.43
N GLY A 48 -7.17 -3.76 4.89
CA GLY A 48 -6.68 -4.91 4.13
C GLY A 48 -7.72 -6.03 3.93
N THR A 49 -8.61 -6.26 4.89
CA THR A 49 -9.61 -7.35 4.80
C THR A 49 -10.94 -6.94 4.19
N ASP A 50 -11.45 -5.75 4.51
CA ASP A 50 -12.83 -5.36 4.24
C ASP A 50 -12.90 -4.38 3.05
N VAL A 51 -11.97 -3.43 2.97
CA VAL A 51 -11.91 -2.43 1.89
C VAL A 51 -11.24 -3.03 0.65
N TYR A 52 -10.08 -3.66 0.84
CA TYR A 52 -9.35 -4.36 -0.23
C TYR A 52 -9.77 -5.83 -0.40
N GLN A 53 -11.04 -6.15 -0.13
CA GLN A 53 -11.58 -7.51 -0.23
C GLN A 53 -11.38 -8.16 -1.60
N ASP A 54 -11.41 -7.37 -2.68
CA ASP A 54 -11.26 -7.87 -4.05
C ASP A 54 -9.80 -8.27 -4.32
N LEU A 55 -8.83 -7.40 -4.02
CA LEU A 55 -7.40 -7.74 -4.06
C LEU A 55 -7.08 -8.97 -3.20
N ARG A 56 -7.67 -9.03 -1.99
CA ARG A 56 -7.54 -10.18 -1.10
C ARG A 56 -8.09 -11.45 -1.74
N GLY A 57 -9.22 -11.38 -2.43
CA GLY A 57 -9.82 -12.50 -3.16
C GLY A 57 -8.88 -13.10 -4.21
N HIS A 58 -8.21 -12.24 -4.98
CA HIS A 58 -7.18 -12.67 -5.94
C HIS A 58 -6.01 -13.38 -5.24
N LEU A 59 -5.51 -12.83 -4.13
CA LEU A 59 -4.44 -13.46 -3.36
C LEU A 59 -4.86 -14.82 -2.80
N VAL A 60 -6.09 -14.96 -2.29
CA VAL A 60 -6.65 -16.25 -1.82
C VAL A 60 -6.70 -17.26 -2.97
N ALA A 61 -7.06 -16.84 -4.17
CA ALA A 61 -7.07 -17.67 -5.38
C ALA A 61 -5.65 -18.02 -5.90
N GLY A 62 -4.60 -17.51 -5.25
CA GLY A 62 -3.22 -17.77 -5.65
C GLY A 62 -2.74 -16.87 -6.80
N ASP A 63 -3.42 -15.74 -7.03
CA ASP A 63 -3.09 -14.74 -8.04
C ASP A 63 -2.62 -13.43 -7.40
N SER A 64 -1.34 -13.10 -7.56
CA SER A 64 -0.74 -11.84 -7.08
C SER A 64 -0.74 -10.74 -8.14
N ASN A 65 -1.15 -11.01 -9.38
CA ASN A 65 -1.02 -10.06 -10.48
C ASN A 65 -1.89 -8.82 -10.28
N GLU A 66 -3.09 -8.97 -9.72
CA GLU A 66 -3.97 -7.83 -9.43
C GLU A 66 -3.36 -6.87 -8.42
N LEU A 67 -2.66 -7.37 -7.40
CA LEU A 67 -1.94 -6.50 -6.45
C LEU A 67 -0.81 -5.74 -7.14
N VAL A 68 -0.07 -6.39 -8.05
CA VAL A 68 0.99 -5.75 -8.83
C VAL A 68 0.43 -4.65 -9.74
N ARG A 69 -0.67 -4.93 -10.44
CA ARG A 69 -1.36 -3.93 -11.27
C ARG A 69 -1.87 -2.76 -10.42
N HIS A 70 -2.42 -3.05 -9.24
CA HIS A 70 -2.87 -2.03 -8.30
C HIS A 70 -1.72 -1.10 -7.87
N TRP A 71 -0.57 -1.66 -7.47
CA TRP A 71 0.62 -0.86 -7.18
C TRP A 71 1.03 -0.02 -8.39
N GLN A 72 1.20 -0.64 -9.55
CA GLN A 72 1.63 0.07 -10.76
C GLN A 72 0.69 1.23 -11.11
N HIS A 73 -0.62 1.04 -11.01
CA HIS A 73 -1.62 2.06 -11.30
C HIS A 73 -1.46 3.27 -10.36
N PHE A 74 -1.53 3.06 -9.05
CA PHE A 74 -1.53 4.17 -8.08
C PHE A 74 -0.16 4.83 -7.95
N PHE A 75 0.93 4.08 -7.89
CA PHE A 75 2.27 4.68 -7.80
C PHE A 75 2.62 5.48 -9.06
N THR A 76 2.16 5.07 -10.25
CA THR A 76 2.32 5.87 -11.48
C THR A 76 1.47 7.14 -11.43
N ARG A 77 0.19 7.03 -11.09
CA ARG A 77 -0.73 8.17 -11.07
C ARG A 77 -0.32 9.23 -10.05
N GLU A 78 0.23 8.82 -8.91
CA GLU A 78 0.73 9.74 -7.89
C GLU A 78 2.14 10.29 -8.17
N GLY A 79 2.81 9.82 -9.23
CA GLY A 79 4.15 10.28 -9.59
C GLY A 79 5.24 9.88 -8.58
N ALA A 80 5.15 8.68 -8.02
CA ALA A 80 6.20 8.14 -7.17
C ALA A 80 7.43 7.71 -8.00
N ASP A 81 8.62 7.71 -7.37
CA ASP A 81 9.80 7.05 -7.94
C ASP A 81 9.85 5.62 -7.40
N TYR A 82 9.57 4.66 -8.28
CA TYR A 82 9.50 3.25 -7.94
C TYR A 82 9.92 2.35 -9.10
N GLU A 83 10.13 1.08 -8.80
CA GLU A 83 10.30 0.00 -9.77
C GLU A 83 9.61 -1.27 -9.26
N ILE A 84 9.17 -2.12 -10.20
CA ILE A 84 8.64 -3.45 -9.89
C ILE A 84 9.48 -4.47 -10.66
N ALA A 85 10.09 -5.40 -9.94
CA ALA A 85 10.78 -6.55 -10.51
C ALA A 85 9.96 -7.82 -10.25
N VAL A 86 9.59 -8.53 -11.32
CA VAL A 86 8.85 -9.80 -11.26
C VAL A 86 9.81 -10.94 -11.57
N GLY A 87 10.09 -11.78 -10.57
CA GLY A 87 10.91 -12.98 -10.68
C GLY A 87 10.08 -14.26 -10.64
N SER A 88 10.76 -15.41 -10.70
CA SER A 88 10.16 -16.74 -10.56
C SER A 88 9.60 -16.98 -9.16
N ASP A 89 10.31 -16.53 -8.13
CA ASP A 89 10.05 -16.86 -6.72
C ASP A 89 9.52 -15.68 -5.92
N GLU A 90 9.81 -14.46 -6.36
CA GLU A 90 9.40 -13.24 -5.68
C GLU A 90 9.04 -12.11 -6.65
N ILE A 91 8.15 -11.24 -6.19
CA ILE A 91 7.86 -9.94 -6.80
C ILE A 91 8.31 -8.86 -5.83
N VAL A 92 9.06 -7.89 -6.32
CA VAL A 92 9.67 -6.84 -5.51
C VAL A 92 9.23 -5.48 -6.03
N LEU A 93 8.53 -4.72 -5.19
CA LEU A 93 8.31 -3.29 -5.38
C LEU A 93 9.35 -2.53 -4.56
N THR A 94 10.20 -1.74 -5.23
CA THR A 94 11.12 -0.82 -4.58
C THR A 94 10.63 0.60 -4.79
N VAL A 95 10.28 1.29 -3.70
CA VAL A 95 9.87 2.70 -3.71
C VAL A 95 11.04 3.53 -3.21
N ARG A 96 11.69 4.26 -4.12
CA ARG A 96 12.79 5.18 -3.79
C ARG A 96 12.28 6.52 -3.28
N ARG A 97 11.10 6.94 -3.75
CA ARG A 97 10.45 8.20 -3.33
C ARG A 97 8.92 8.06 -3.31
N CYS A 98 8.35 7.93 -2.13
CA CYS A 98 6.91 7.88 -1.89
C CYS A 98 6.29 9.28 -2.02
N SER A 99 5.41 9.46 -3.03
CA SER A 99 4.60 10.67 -3.28
C SER A 99 3.88 11.12 -2.01
N ALA A 100 3.14 10.22 -1.38
CA ALA A 100 2.35 10.48 -0.18
C ALA A 100 3.20 11.02 0.97
N TRP A 101 4.27 10.31 1.34
CA TRP A 101 5.15 10.70 2.45
C TRP A 101 5.76 12.09 2.22
N HIS A 102 6.32 12.33 1.03
CA HIS A 102 6.96 13.61 0.72
C HIS A 102 5.97 14.76 0.61
N HIS A 103 4.75 14.50 0.13
CA HIS A 103 3.70 15.50 0.08
C HIS A 103 3.25 15.90 1.48
N VAL A 104 3.00 14.93 2.36
CA VAL A 104 2.68 15.19 3.78
C VAL A 104 3.80 16.00 4.44
N HIS A 105 5.05 15.57 4.29
CA HIS A 105 6.19 16.31 4.84
C HIS A 105 6.23 17.76 4.33
N LYS A 106 5.94 17.99 3.05
CA LYS A 106 5.91 19.33 2.45
C LYS A 106 4.83 20.22 3.06
N ILE A 107 3.62 19.71 3.30
CA ILE A 107 2.48 20.53 3.74
C ILE A 107 2.29 20.60 5.26
N HIS A 108 2.78 19.61 6.02
CA HIS A 108 2.67 19.56 7.49
C HIS A 108 4.01 19.75 8.22
N GLY A 109 5.15 19.67 7.53
CA GLY A 109 6.49 19.77 8.12
C GLY A 109 6.96 18.50 8.85
N ALA A 110 6.04 17.61 9.24
CA ALA A 110 6.34 16.31 9.83
C ALA A 110 5.34 15.25 9.36
N VAL A 111 5.81 14.02 9.23
CA VAL A 111 5.00 12.84 8.94
C VAL A 111 4.83 12.05 10.23
N SER A 112 3.62 11.53 10.46
CA SER A 112 3.31 10.70 11.62
C SER A 112 4.25 9.50 11.70
N ALA A 113 4.65 9.13 12.91
CA ALA A 113 5.54 7.99 13.14
C ALA A 113 4.90 6.67 12.66
N GLN A 114 3.57 6.59 12.65
CA GLN A 114 2.80 5.43 12.20
C GLN A 114 2.32 5.55 10.74
N PHE A 115 2.75 6.57 9.98
CA PHE A 115 2.26 6.76 8.61
C PHE A 115 2.56 5.55 7.71
N CYS A 116 3.78 5.02 7.79
CA CYS A 116 4.19 3.85 7.02
C CYS A 116 3.62 2.53 7.56
N ASP A 117 3.02 2.51 8.76
CA ASP A 117 2.35 1.32 9.29
C ASP A 117 1.17 0.93 8.40
N GLN A 118 0.53 1.92 7.74
CA GLN A 118 -0.54 1.66 6.78
C GLN A 118 -0.09 0.64 5.72
N THR A 119 1.06 0.86 5.07
CA THR A 119 1.58 -0.07 4.06
C THR A 119 1.84 -1.45 4.65
N THR A 120 2.58 -1.51 5.76
CA THR A 120 3.00 -2.78 6.36
C THR A 120 1.79 -3.61 6.84
N ILE A 121 0.85 -2.99 7.54
CA ILE A 121 -0.26 -3.69 8.18
C ILE A 121 -1.34 -4.06 7.16
N VAL A 122 -1.63 -3.19 6.19
CA VAL A 122 -2.55 -3.52 5.09
C VAL A 122 -2.00 -4.68 4.27
N ASN A 123 -0.70 -4.69 3.94
CA ASN A 123 -0.07 -5.81 3.23
C ASN A 123 -0.12 -7.12 4.02
N ASN A 124 0.15 -7.06 5.34
CA ASN A 124 0.06 -8.23 6.20
C ASN A 124 -1.39 -8.79 6.21
N ALA A 125 -2.39 -7.91 6.33
CA ALA A 125 -3.80 -8.28 6.32
C ALA A 125 -4.25 -8.83 4.96
N LEU A 126 -3.79 -8.26 3.85
CA LEU A 126 -4.01 -8.79 2.50
C LEU A 126 -3.46 -10.23 2.36
N ALA A 127 -2.27 -10.49 2.91
CA ALA A 127 -1.58 -11.77 2.82
C ALA A 127 -2.02 -12.82 3.87
N GLU A 128 -2.83 -12.44 4.86
CA GLU A 128 -3.23 -13.32 5.94
C GLU A 128 -4.07 -14.49 5.41
N GLY A 129 -3.72 -15.74 5.72
CA GLY A 129 -4.47 -16.91 5.24
C GLY A 129 -4.46 -17.15 3.73
N THR A 130 -3.60 -16.44 2.98
CA THR A 130 -3.39 -16.68 1.54
C THR A 130 -2.14 -17.52 1.31
N PRO A 131 -1.93 -18.09 0.10
CA PRO A 131 -0.68 -18.76 -0.27
C PRO A 131 0.52 -17.82 -0.34
N PHE A 132 0.36 -16.51 -0.09
CA PHE A 132 1.42 -15.52 -0.17
C PHE A 132 1.80 -14.96 1.19
N ARG A 133 3.05 -14.50 1.29
CA ARG A 133 3.54 -13.60 2.33
C ARG A 133 3.98 -12.31 1.64
N ILE A 134 3.68 -11.18 2.27
CA ILE A 134 4.15 -9.87 1.82
C ILE A 134 5.00 -9.29 2.95
N ASP A 135 6.28 -9.05 2.67
CA ASP A 135 7.20 -8.40 3.59
C ASP A 135 7.36 -6.92 3.20
N THR A 136 7.22 -6.01 4.15
CA THR A 136 7.48 -4.57 3.95
C THR A 136 8.68 -4.16 4.79
N ILE A 137 9.68 -3.56 4.14
CA ILE A 137 10.89 -3.02 4.76
C ILE A 137 10.87 -1.51 4.53
N ILE A 138 10.97 -0.72 5.61
CA ILE A 138 11.07 0.73 5.51
C ILE A 138 12.55 1.09 5.46
N ASP A 139 13.02 1.55 4.30
CA ASP A 139 14.43 1.81 4.01
C ASP A 139 14.85 3.25 4.30
N GLY A 140 13.90 4.09 4.74
CA GLY A 140 14.15 5.47 5.14
C GLY A 140 12.92 6.35 5.00
N PRO A 141 13.06 7.68 5.22
CA PRO A 141 11.98 8.64 5.02
C PRO A 141 11.44 8.57 3.59
N GLY A 142 10.18 8.14 3.43
CA GLY A 142 9.54 8.01 2.13
C GLY A 142 10.11 6.92 1.22
N ALA A 143 10.86 5.95 1.75
CA ALA A 143 11.43 4.85 0.98
C ALA A 143 11.08 3.49 1.61
N CYS A 144 10.70 2.52 0.78
CA CYS A 144 10.39 1.17 1.24
C CYS A 144 10.57 0.13 0.15
N ARG A 145 10.73 -1.12 0.57
CA ARG A 145 10.71 -2.30 -0.28
C ARG A 145 9.60 -3.25 0.16
N GLN A 146 8.73 -3.64 -0.75
CA GLN A 146 7.63 -4.58 -0.53
C GLN A 146 7.88 -5.83 -1.36
N VAL A 147 7.88 -7.00 -0.73
CA VAL A 147 8.23 -8.28 -1.38
C VAL A 147 7.12 -9.29 -1.21
N ILE A 148 6.56 -9.75 -2.32
CA ILE A 148 5.58 -10.85 -2.36
C ILE A 148 6.32 -12.15 -2.62
N ARG A 149 6.09 -13.16 -1.78
CA ARG A 149 6.56 -14.54 -1.98
C ARG A 149 5.44 -15.53 -1.76
N ARG A 150 5.52 -16.69 -2.42
CA ARG A 150 4.68 -17.83 -2.02
C ARG A 150 5.17 -18.39 -0.68
N ARG A 151 4.22 -18.84 0.15
CA ARG A 151 4.51 -19.61 1.36
C ARG A 151 4.98 -21.00 0.91
N ALA A 152 5.99 -21.52 1.59
CA ALA A 152 6.44 -22.91 1.44
C ALA A 152 5.40 -23.89 1.98
#